data_AF-A0A4R7HYX8-F1
#
_entry.id   AF-A0A4R7HYX8-F1
#
_cell.length_a   1.000
_cell.length_b   1.000
_cell.length_c   1.000
_cell.angle_alpha   90.00
_cell.angle_beta   90.00
_cell.angle_gamma   90.00
#
_symmetry.space_group_name_H-M   'P 1'
#
loop_
_entity.id
_entity.type
_entity.pdbx_description
1 polymer ?
#
loop_
_entity_poly.entity_id
_entity_poly.type
_entity_poly.pdbx_seq_one_letter_code
_entity_poly.pdbx_strand_id
1 'polypeptide(L)'
;MSQALDELIELLDLEAIEVNIFRGTQPDEDRQRVFGGQVAGQALVAASRTVEADRHVHSLHAYFLRPGDPTVPILYEVDRLRDGRSFTTRRVVAIQHGRPIFNLQASFHTVEDGLDYHLPMPSGVTAPEELPTYQERLEPYRERVGAWLDRPRPIDTRYAPPDHAFEPGLQTDGQLVWMRADGSLPDDPVLHACIVTYASDMTLLDTALRPSGKSSFTDDLMMASLDHAMWFHRPFRADDWLLYQQRAISASSARGLADGSIYTADGTLVVSVVQEGLIRVID
;
A
#
# COMPACT_ATOMS: atom_id res chain seq x y z
N MET A 1 4.63 17.58 -11.18
CA MET A 1 4.42 16.19 -10.73
C MET A 1 5.13 15.29 -11.72
N SER A 2 5.60 14.10 -11.33
CA SER A 2 6.09 13.15 -12.33
C SER A 2 4.90 12.62 -13.14
N GLN A 3 5.13 12.26 -14.41
CA GLN A 3 4.08 11.71 -15.27
C GLN A 3 3.43 10.46 -14.63
N ALA A 4 4.22 9.61 -13.98
CA ALA A 4 3.71 8.42 -13.30
C ALA A 4 2.81 8.77 -12.11
N LEU A 5 3.11 9.84 -11.36
CA LEU A 5 2.24 10.28 -10.28
C LEU A 5 0.89 10.79 -10.82
N ASP A 6 0.91 11.56 -11.92
CA ASP A 6 -0.32 12.02 -12.59
C ASP A 6 -1.17 10.81 -13.04
N GLU A 7 -0.55 9.81 -13.66
CA GLU A 7 -1.21 8.56 -14.06
C GLU A 7 -1.78 7.79 -12.84
N LEU A 8 -1.12 7.79 -11.68
CA LEU A 8 -1.66 7.20 -10.45
C LEU A 8 -2.87 7.98 -9.93
N ILE A 9 -2.83 9.31 -9.96
CA ILE A 9 -3.96 10.15 -9.53
C ILE A 9 -5.17 9.90 -10.43
N GLU A 10 -4.95 9.86 -11.75
CA GLU A 10 -5.99 9.50 -12.72
C GLU A 10 -6.53 8.08 -12.50
N LEU A 11 -5.66 7.11 -12.19
CA LEU A 11 -6.05 5.73 -11.86
C LEU A 11 -6.94 5.66 -10.61
N LEU A 12 -6.69 6.53 -9.62
CA LEU A 12 -7.50 6.62 -8.40
C LEU A 12 -8.80 7.41 -8.61
N ASP A 13 -8.90 8.24 -9.65
CA ASP A 13 -10.11 9.01 -9.97
C ASP A 13 -11.18 8.14 -10.66
N LEU A 14 -11.95 7.42 -9.84
CA LEU A 14 -12.95 6.47 -10.35
C LEU A 14 -14.07 7.15 -11.16
N GLU A 15 -14.57 6.48 -12.19
CA GLU A 15 -15.80 6.87 -12.86
C GLU A 15 -16.99 6.55 -11.95
N ALA A 16 -17.88 7.52 -11.68
CA ALA A 16 -19.13 7.26 -10.97
C ALA A 16 -20.19 6.71 -11.94
N ILE A 17 -20.68 5.50 -11.68
CA ILE A 17 -21.73 4.84 -12.47
C ILE A 17 -23.10 5.04 -11.84
N GLU A 18 -23.18 4.97 -10.50
CA GLU A 18 -24.36 5.24 -9.68
C GLU A 18 -23.91 5.73 -8.29
N VAL A 19 -24.83 6.17 -7.43
CA VAL A 19 -24.66 6.70 -6.06
C VAL A 19 -23.68 5.90 -5.21
N ASN A 20 -23.64 4.57 -5.37
CA ASN A 20 -22.75 3.68 -4.62
C ASN A 20 -21.98 2.71 -5.54
N ILE A 21 -21.89 3.01 -6.85
CA ILE A 21 -21.25 2.15 -7.84
C ILE A 21 -20.23 2.96 -8.62
N PHE A 22 -18.98 2.52 -8.57
CA PHE A 22 -17.86 3.19 -9.23
C PHE A 22 -17.12 2.22 -10.15
N ARG A 23 -16.45 2.74 -11.19
CA ARG A 23 -15.60 1.96 -12.08
C ARG A 23 -14.17 2.49 -12.03
N GLY A 24 -13.21 1.62 -11.73
CA GLY A 24 -11.78 1.88 -11.85
C GLY A 24 -11.24 1.33 -13.17
N THR A 25 -10.36 2.09 -13.80
CA THR A 25 -9.60 1.67 -14.97
C THR A 25 -8.35 0.90 -14.56
N GLN A 26 -7.58 0.45 -15.55
CA GLN A 26 -6.30 -0.24 -15.37
C GLN A 26 -5.19 0.63 -15.97
N PRO A 27 -4.00 0.65 -15.35
CA PRO A 27 -2.84 1.28 -15.97
C PRO A 27 -2.41 0.49 -17.21
N ASP A 28 -1.79 1.17 -18.17
CA ASP A 28 -1.22 0.54 -19.37
C ASP A 28 0.08 -0.19 -19.00
N GLU A 29 -0.06 -1.39 -18.43
CA GLU A 29 1.04 -2.24 -18.02
C GLU A 29 0.80 -3.70 -18.36
N ASP A 30 1.84 -4.37 -18.86
CA ASP A 30 1.84 -5.82 -19.02
C ASP A 30 2.12 -6.50 -17.67
N ARG A 31 1.07 -6.62 -16.85
CA ARG A 31 1.09 -7.34 -15.57
C ARG A 31 0.31 -8.64 -15.70
N GLN A 32 0.75 -9.67 -14.98
CA GLN A 32 0.01 -10.93 -14.89
C GLN A 32 -1.32 -10.78 -14.09
N ARG A 33 -1.34 -9.86 -13.12
CA ARG A 33 -2.47 -9.62 -12.21
C ARG A 33 -2.50 -8.17 -11.77
N VAL A 34 -3.69 -7.68 -11.44
CA VAL A 34 -3.86 -6.35 -10.83
C VAL A 34 -3.06 -6.27 -9.53
N PHE A 35 -2.40 -5.14 -9.31
CA PHE A 35 -1.64 -4.89 -8.08
C PHE A 35 -2.57 -4.67 -6.88
N GLY A 36 -2.24 -5.26 -5.73
CA GLY A 36 -3.10 -5.21 -4.55
C GLY A 36 -3.33 -3.78 -4.05
N GLY A 37 -2.27 -2.97 -3.98
CA GLY A 37 -2.35 -1.56 -3.62
C GLY A 37 -3.25 -0.72 -4.54
N GLN A 38 -3.33 -1.05 -5.83
CA GLN A 38 -4.28 -0.41 -6.75
C GLN A 38 -5.71 -0.69 -6.31
N VAL A 39 -6.07 -1.96 -6.11
CA VAL A 39 -7.45 -2.33 -5.74
C VAL A 39 -7.82 -1.76 -4.37
N ALA A 40 -6.89 -1.76 -3.41
CA ALA A 40 -7.10 -1.20 -2.09
C ALA A 40 -7.26 0.34 -2.11
N GLY A 41 -6.40 1.05 -2.84
CA GLY A 41 -6.49 2.51 -3.01
C GLY A 41 -7.79 2.92 -3.70
N GLN A 42 -8.14 2.29 -4.82
CA GLN A 42 -9.40 2.54 -5.53
C GLN A 42 -10.62 2.21 -4.65
N ALA A 43 -10.60 1.10 -3.90
CA ALA A 43 -11.69 0.77 -2.98
C ALA A 43 -11.86 1.81 -1.86
N LEU A 44 -10.76 2.37 -1.34
CA LEU A 44 -10.82 3.44 -0.36
C LEU A 44 -11.37 4.74 -0.96
N VAL A 45 -11.03 5.07 -2.21
CA VAL A 45 -11.66 6.19 -2.94
C VAL A 45 -13.18 5.98 -3.03
N ALA A 46 -13.62 4.80 -3.48
CA ALA A 46 -15.04 4.47 -3.60
C ALA A 46 -15.76 4.61 -2.25
N ALA A 47 -15.17 4.09 -1.15
CA ALA A 47 -15.71 4.26 0.19
C ALA A 47 -15.83 5.76 0.56
N SER A 48 -14.74 6.51 0.41
CA SER A 48 -14.65 7.91 0.85
C SER A 48 -15.63 8.82 0.11
N ARG A 49 -15.90 8.57 -1.18
CA ARG A 49 -16.90 9.32 -1.97
C ARG A 49 -18.34 9.17 -1.49
N THR A 50 -18.61 8.19 -0.62
CA THR A 50 -19.94 7.97 -0.03
C THR A 50 -20.05 8.48 1.41
N VAL A 51 -19.05 9.21 1.89
CA VAL A 51 -18.92 9.71 3.27
C VAL A 51 -18.92 11.23 3.26
N GLU A 52 -19.49 11.85 4.30
CA GLU A 52 -19.46 13.30 4.50
C GLU A 52 -18.02 13.82 4.66
N ALA A 53 -17.75 15.02 4.16
CA ALA A 53 -16.40 15.58 4.08
C ALA A 53 -15.73 15.85 5.44
N ASP A 54 -16.49 15.89 6.53
CA ASP A 54 -16.00 16.09 7.90
C ASP A 54 -15.52 14.80 8.57
N ARG A 55 -15.56 13.66 7.87
CA ARG A 55 -15.14 12.35 8.39
C ARG A 55 -13.95 11.81 7.64
N HIS A 56 -12.89 11.52 8.38
CA HIS A 56 -11.65 10.97 7.83
C HIS A 56 -11.58 9.47 8.09
N VAL A 57 -10.99 8.73 7.14
CA VAL A 57 -10.71 7.31 7.36
C VAL A 57 -9.77 7.17 8.57
N HIS A 58 -10.12 6.27 9.49
CA HIS A 58 -9.25 5.94 10.63
C HIS A 58 -8.87 4.45 10.63
N SER A 59 -9.59 3.61 9.89
CA SER A 59 -9.15 2.24 9.63
C SER A 59 -9.75 1.65 8.35
N LEU A 60 -9.04 0.69 7.79
CA LEU A 60 -9.54 -0.22 6.77
C LEU A 60 -9.07 -1.65 7.04
N HIS A 61 -9.88 -2.61 6.60
CA HIS A 61 -9.59 -4.04 6.61
C HIS A 61 -10.01 -4.62 5.29
N ALA A 62 -9.15 -5.41 4.66
CA ALA A 62 -9.40 -5.92 3.33
C ALA A 62 -8.96 -7.38 3.16
N TYR A 63 -9.61 -8.07 2.23
CA TYR A 63 -9.27 -9.43 1.81
C TYR A 63 -9.15 -9.50 0.29
N PHE A 64 -8.06 -10.07 -0.19
CA PHE A 64 -7.83 -10.41 -1.60
C PHE A 64 -8.38 -11.82 -1.86
N LEU A 65 -9.41 -11.92 -2.68
CA LEU A 65 -10.16 -13.17 -2.87
C LEU A 65 -9.72 -13.91 -4.12
N ARG A 66 -9.39 -13.16 -5.18
CA ARG A 66 -9.06 -13.69 -6.51
C ARG A 66 -8.03 -12.76 -7.17
N PRO A 67 -7.16 -13.29 -8.04
CA PRO A 67 -6.30 -12.44 -8.86
C PRO A 67 -7.17 -11.57 -9.77
N GLY A 68 -6.91 -10.26 -9.77
CA GLY A 68 -7.56 -9.34 -10.70
C GLY A 68 -7.00 -9.49 -12.11
N ASP A 69 -7.87 -9.36 -13.10
CA ASP A 69 -7.56 -9.31 -14.52
C ASP A 69 -7.19 -7.88 -14.93
N PRO A 70 -5.93 -7.59 -15.30
CA PRO A 70 -5.49 -6.23 -15.62
C PRO A 70 -5.96 -5.75 -17.00
N THR A 71 -6.64 -6.59 -17.78
CA THR A 71 -7.14 -6.23 -19.11
C THR A 71 -8.56 -5.65 -19.10
N VAL A 72 -9.24 -5.68 -17.95
CA VAL A 72 -10.62 -5.20 -17.82
C VAL A 72 -10.79 -4.27 -16.62
N PRO A 73 -11.74 -3.31 -16.67
CA PRO A 73 -12.05 -2.43 -15.54
C PRO A 73 -12.50 -3.20 -14.29
N ILE A 74 -12.45 -2.54 -13.13
CA ILE A 74 -12.96 -3.06 -11.86
C ILE A 74 -14.20 -2.27 -11.46
N LEU A 75 -15.29 -2.96 -11.12
CA LEU A 75 -16.46 -2.33 -10.53
C LEU A 75 -16.33 -2.34 -9.00
N TYR A 76 -16.62 -1.21 -8.35
CA TYR A 76 -16.62 -1.07 -6.91
C TYR A 76 -18.04 -0.76 -6.44
N GLU A 77 -18.65 -1.71 -5.74
CA GLU A 77 -19.96 -1.54 -5.11
C GLU A 77 -19.80 -1.21 -3.63
N VAL A 78 -20.45 -0.13 -3.17
CA VAL A 78 -20.32 0.38 -1.81
C VAL A 78 -21.61 0.14 -1.00
N ASP A 79 -21.51 -0.62 0.08
CA ASP A 79 -22.56 -0.75 1.08
C ASP A 79 -22.37 0.31 2.18
N ARG A 80 -23.39 1.15 2.37
CA ARG A 80 -23.46 2.11 3.49
C ARG A 80 -23.93 1.40 4.77
N LEU A 81 -23.01 0.75 5.48
CA LEU A 81 -23.33 -0.09 6.63
C LEU A 81 -23.88 0.69 7.82
N ARG A 82 -23.33 1.88 8.10
CA ARG A 82 -23.74 2.71 9.23
C ARG A 82 -23.33 4.16 9.03
N ASP A 83 -24.24 5.08 9.31
CA ASP A 83 -23.97 6.49 9.54
C ASP A 83 -24.38 6.83 10.99
N GLY A 84 -23.40 6.77 11.89
CA GLY A 84 -23.56 7.13 13.28
C GLY A 84 -23.21 8.59 13.54
N ARG A 85 -23.35 9.02 14.80
CA ARG A 85 -23.03 10.39 15.20
C ARG A 85 -21.58 10.77 14.87
N SER A 86 -20.60 10.03 15.39
CA SER A 86 -19.17 10.29 15.14
C SER A 86 -18.54 9.33 14.13
N PHE A 87 -19.07 8.11 14.01
CA PHE A 87 -18.50 7.06 13.15
C PHE A 87 -19.38 6.75 11.94
N THR A 88 -18.74 6.55 10.80
CA THR A 88 -19.34 6.08 9.55
C THR A 88 -18.62 4.83 9.06
N THR A 89 -19.36 3.81 8.65
CA THR A 89 -18.79 2.54 8.18
C THR A 89 -19.27 2.24 6.77
N ARG A 90 -18.33 1.86 5.91
CA ARG A 90 -18.56 1.44 4.52
C ARG A 90 -17.97 0.06 4.30
N ARG A 91 -18.63 -0.74 3.47
CA ARG A 91 -18.06 -1.95 2.87
C ARG A 91 -17.98 -1.73 1.37
N VAL A 92 -16.89 -2.15 0.75
CA VAL A 92 -16.66 -2.06 -0.68
C VAL A 92 -16.36 -3.45 -1.21
N VAL A 93 -17.04 -3.83 -2.29
CA VAL A 93 -16.79 -5.07 -3.03
C VAL A 93 -16.23 -4.69 -4.39
N ALA A 94 -15.00 -5.13 -4.68
CA ALA A 94 -14.42 -4.98 -6.01
C ALA A 94 -14.78 -6.22 -6.85
N ILE A 95 -15.29 -6.01 -8.06
CA ILE A 95 -15.91 -7.04 -8.90
C ILE A 95 -15.29 -7.01 -10.29
N GLN A 96 -14.93 -8.18 -10.79
CA GLN A 96 -14.58 -8.44 -12.19
C GLN A 96 -15.25 -9.72 -12.65
N HIS A 97 -15.65 -9.80 -13.92
CA HIS A 97 -16.29 -10.99 -14.50
C HIS A 97 -17.49 -11.51 -13.66
N GLY A 98 -18.24 -10.59 -13.04
CA GLY A 98 -19.38 -10.90 -12.17
C GLY A 98 -19.01 -11.59 -10.84
N ARG A 99 -17.74 -11.55 -10.42
CA ARG A 99 -17.25 -12.19 -9.20
C ARG A 99 -16.49 -11.20 -8.32
N PRO A 100 -16.69 -11.24 -6.99
CA PRO A 100 -15.86 -10.48 -6.07
C PRO A 100 -14.39 -10.90 -6.18
N ILE A 101 -13.48 -9.94 -6.41
CA ILE A 101 -12.03 -10.18 -6.39
C ILE A 101 -11.39 -9.66 -5.10
N PHE A 102 -12.03 -8.70 -4.44
CA PHE A 102 -11.54 -8.06 -3.24
C PHE A 102 -12.70 -7.49 -2.41
N ASN A 103 -12.57 -7.53 -1.10
CA ASN A 103 -13.49 -6.88 -0.16
C ASN A 103 -12.72 -5.94 0.74
N LEU A 104 -13.28 -4.76 1.03
CA LEU A 104 -12.75 -3.83 2.02
C LEU A 104 -13.88 -3.35 2.93
N GLN A 105 -13.59 -3.19 4.21
CA GLN A 105 -14.40 -2.42 5.15
C GLN A 105 -13.58 -1.26 5.66
N ALA A 106 -14.11 -0.05 5.54
CA ALA A 106 -13.48 1.16 6.06
C ALA A 106 -14.38 1.83 7.09
N SER A 107 -13.74 2.38 8.12
CA SER A 107 -14.38 3.17 9.16
C SER A 107 -13.82 4.58 9.15
N PHE A 108 -14.73 5.53 9.28
CA PHE A 108 -14.48 6.97 9.19
C PHE A 108 -14.96 7.63 10.47
N HIS A 109 -14.26 8.67 10.90
CA HIS A 109 -14.52 9.36 12.15
C HIS A 109 -14.41 10.88 11.97
N THR A 110 -15.25 11.62 12.69
CA THR A 110 -15.11 13.07 12.84
C THR A 110 -13.81 13.41 13.58
N VAL A 111 -13.24 14.59 13.37
CA VAL A 111 -12.09 15.04 14.17
C VAL A 111 -12.53 15.38 15.58
N GLU A 112 -11.88 14.80 16.59
CA GLU A 112 -12.11 15.07 18.01
C GLU A 112 -10.77 15.03 18.78
N ASP A 113 -10.63 15.88 19.80
CA ASP A 113 -9.48 15.85 20.70
C ASP A 113 -9.52 14.63 21.62
N GLY A 114 -8.35 14.15 22.06
CA GLY A 114 -8.25 12.96 22.91
C GLY A 114 -6.87 12.75 23.51
N LEU A 115 -6.66 11.55 24.06
CA LEU A 115 -5.33 11.12 24.51
C LEU A 115 -4.42 10.96 23.30
N ASP A 116 -3.22 11.53 23.38
CA ASP A 116 -2.25 11.49 22.29
C ASP A 116 -0.91 10.91 22.78
N TYR A 117 -0.61 9.69 22.31
CA TYR A 117 0.70 9.07 22.47
C TYR A 117 0.99 8.16 21.27
N HIS A 118 2.27 7.93 20.99
CA HIS A 118 2.69 6.90 20.04
C HIS A 118 4.05 6.32 20.43
N LEU A 119 4.37 5.16 19.85
CA LEU A 119 5.72 4.61 19.93
C LEU A 119 6.69 5.51 19.14
N PRO A 120 7.92 5.72 19.62
CA PRO A 120 8.89 6.55 18.92
C PRO A 120 9.32 5.90 17.59
N MET A 121 9.64 6.74 16.61
CA MET A 121 10.35 6.31 15.40
C MET A 121 11.72 5.70 15.77
N PRO A 122 12.20 4.66 15.07
CA PRO A 122 13.57 4.16 15.26
C PRO A 122 14.60 5.28 15.06
N SER A 123 15.64 5.29 15.89
CA SER A 123 16.73 6.25 15.81
C SER A 123 17.84 5.80 14.86
N GLY A 124 18.64 6.75 14.36
CA GLY A 124 19.81 6.44 13.52
C GLY A 124 19.46 5.96 12.11
N VAL A 125 18.23 6.20 11.63
CA VAL A 125 17.84 5.90 10.26
C VAL A 125 18.49 6.92 9.33
N THR A 126 19.21 6.43 8.32
CA THR A 126 19.80 7.27 7.27
C THR A 126 18.71 8.10 6.58
N ALA A 127 19.00 9.38 6.35
CA ALA A 127 18.08 10.29 5.69
C ALA A 127 17.78 9.82 4.25
N PRO A 128 16.55 9.99 3.75
CA PRO A 128 16.18 9.49 2.43
C PRO A 128 17.00 10.11 1.29
N GLU A 129 17.48 11.34 1.44
CA GLU A 129 18.32 12.03 0.46
C GLU A 129 19.72 11.43 0.32
N GLU A 130 20.20 10.72 1.34
CA GLU A 130 21.50 10.04 1.34
C GLU A 130 21.42 8.60 0.82
N LEU A 131 20.20 8.12 0.56
CA LEU A 131 19.94 6.76 0.10
C LEU A 131 19.82 6.68 -1.43
N PRO A 132 20.30 5.59 -2.04
CA PRO A 132 20.20 5.40 -3.48
C PRO A 132 18.74 5.40 -3.94
N THR A 133 18.49 6.01 -5.09
CA THR A 133 17.23 5.89 -5.82
C THR A 133 16.93 4.43 -6.15
N TYR A 134 15.68 4.11 -6.47
CA TYR A 134 15.33 2.81 -7.01
C TYR A 134 16.20 2.43 -8.22
N GLN A 135 16.46 3.38 -9.13
CA GLN A 135 17.25 3.15 -10.32
C GLN A 135 18.72 2.87 -9.98
N GLU A 136 19.36 3.70 -9.15
CA GLU A 136 20.75 3.49 -8.71
C GLU A 136 20.92 2.16 -7.97
N ARG A 137 19.95 1.81 -7.11
CA ARG A 137 19.91 0.55 -6.37
C ARG A 137 19.84 -0.66 -7.31
N LEU A 138 19.09 -0.56 -8.40
CA LEU A 138 18.85 -1.67 -9.33
C LEU A 138 19.78 -1.70 -10.54
N GLU A 139 20.57 -0.65 -10.77
CA GLU A 139 21.51 -0.56 -11.89
C GLU A 139 22.44 -1.78 -12.00
N PRO A 140 23.00 -2.35 -10.91
CA PRO A 140 23.80 -3.58 -10.99
C PRO A 140 23.05 -4.81 -11.54
N TYR A 141 21.71 -4.78 -11.53
CA TYR A 141 20.83 -5.86 -11.99
C TYR A 141 20.15 -5.55 -13.31
N ARG A 142 20.57 -4.50 -14.04
CA ARG A 142 19.96 -4.03 -15.31
C ARG A 142 19.65 -5.16 -16.29
N GLU A 143 20.53 -6.13 -16.45
CA GLU A 143 20.31 -7.28 -17.35
C GLU A 143 19.11 -8.14 -16.95
N ARG A 144 18.83 -8.27 -15.65
CA ARG A 144 17.71 -9.04 -15.12
C ARG A 144 16.40 -8.26 -15.12
N VAL A 145 16.44 -6.96 -14.82
CA VAL A 145 15.23 -6.12 -14.71
C VAL A 145 14.83 -5.48 -16.04
N GLY A 146 15.77 -5.30 -16.97
CA GLY A 146 15.51 -4.75 -18.30
C GLY A 146 14.79 -3.40 -18.25
N ALA A 147 13.76 -3.24 -19.09
CA ALA A 147 12.99 -2.00 -19.22
C ALA A 147 12.24 -1.59 -17.93
N TRP A 148 12.05 -2.49 -16.95
CA TRP A 148 11.43 -2.15 -15.66
C TRP A 148 12.28 -1.19 -14.81
N LEU A 149 13.57 -1.10 -15.10
CA LEU A 149 14.50 -0.22 -14.39
C LEU A 149 14.23 1.25 -14.67
N ASP A 150 14.03 1.59 -15.94
CA ASP A 150 13.89 2.96 -16.41
C ASP A 150 12.42 3.43 -16.42
N ARG A 151 11.50 2.59 -15.95
CA ARG A 151 10.07 2.91 -15.85
C ARG A 151 9.85 3.96 -14.74
N PRO A 152 9.24 5.12 -15.05
CA PRO A 152 8.84 6.09 -14.05
C PRO A 152 7.92 5.47 -12.99
N ARG A 153 8.03 5.92 -11.74
CA ARG A 153 7.26 5.38 -10.60
C ARG A 153 6.47 6.49 -9.92
N PRO A 154 5.20 6.24 -9.56
CA PRO A 154 4.42 7.24 -8.83
C PRO A 154 4.87 7.42 -7.38
N ILE A 155 5.54 6.40 -6.83
CA ILE A 155 6.06 6.38 -5.46
C ILE A 155 7.57 6.21 -5.53
N ASP A 156 8.30 7.17 -4.97
CA ASP A 156 9.72 7.06 -4.70
C ASP A 156 9.91 6.21 -3.44
N THR A 157 10.75 5.18 -3.53
CA THR A 157 11.08 4.29 -2.41
C THR A 157 12.58 4.22 -2.21
N ARG A 158 13.05 4.46 -0.98
CA ARG A 158 14.47 4.38 -0.59
C ARG A 158 14.62 3.40 0.55
N TYR A 159 15.50 2.41 0.40
CA TYR A 159 15.71 1.36 1.39
C TYR A 159 16.86 1.78 2.29
N ALA A 160 16.57 1.97 3.57
CA ALA A 160 17.63 2.25 4.53
C ALA A 160 18.39 0.96 4.84
N PRO A 161 19.72 1.02 5.07
CA PRO A 161 20.50 -0.16 5.35
C PRO A 161 20.00 -0.94 6.57
N PRO A 162 20.13 -2.28 6.52
CA PRO A 162 20.73 -3.02 5.42
C PRO A 162 19.70 -3.28 4.30
N ASP A 163 20.15 -3.20 3.04
CA ASP A 163 19.27 -3.26 1.85
C ASP A 163 19.26 -4.68 1.25
N HIS A 164 18.31 -5.49 1.71
CA HIS A 164 18.38 -6.96 1.61
C HIS A 164 17.71 -7.58 0.39
N ALA A 165 17.00 -6.82 -0.46
CA ALA A 165 16.27 -7.43 -1.57
C ALA A 165 17.19 -8.11 -2.61
N PHE A 166 18.48 -7.77 -2.59
CA PHE A 166 19.47 -8.20 -3.57
C PHE A 166 20.79 -8.71 -2.96
N GLU A 167 20.85 -8.95 -1.65
CA GLU A 167 21.95 -9.68 -1.01
C GLU A 167 21.43 -11.06 -0.56
N PRO A 168 21.53 -12.10 -1.42
CA PRO A 168 21.01 -13.43 -1.09
C PRO A 168 21.63 -13.96 0.22
N GLY A 169 20.78 -14.47 1.11
CA GLY A 169 21.20 -15.12 2.34
C GLY A 169 21.38 -14.20 3.56
N LEU A 170 21.28 -12.88 3.41
CA LEU A 170 21.27 -11.97 4.56
C LEU A 170 19.89 -12.01 5.24
N GLN A 171 19.88 -12.38 6.53
CA GLN A 171 18.66 -12.55 7.32
C GLN A 171 18.42 -11.35 8.23
N THR A 172 17.20 -10.81 8.21
CA THR A 172 16.76 -9.78 9.16
C THR A 172 15.32 -10.00 9.58
N ASP A 173 14.95 -9.37 10.69
CA ASP A 173 13.59 -9.41 11.23
C ASP A 173 12.65 -8.39 10.55
N GLY A 174 13.14 -7.63 9.57
CA GLY A 174 12.41 -6.51 8.99
C GLY A 174 13.20 -5.67 8.00
N GLN A 175 12.63 -4.53 7.62
CA GLN A 175 13.27 -3.54 6.75
C GLN A 175 12.73 -2.13 7.04
N LEU A 176 13.50 -1.13 6.64
CA LEU A 176 13.15 0.29 6.77
C LEU A 176 13.09 0.89 5.37
N VAL A 177 11.92 1.37 4.97
CA VAL A 177 11.69 1.91 3.61
C VAL A 177 11.13 3.31 3.73
N TRP A 178 11.88 4.31 3.28
CA TRP A 178 11.33 5.63 3.03
C TRP A 178 10.47 5.59 1.78
N MET A 179 9.30 6.22 1.83
CA MET A 179 8.41 6.36 0.69
C MET A 179 7.80 7.75 0.62
N ARG A 180 7.56 8.24 -0.59
CA ARG A 180 6.72 9.41 -0.89
C ARG A 180 6.16 9.35 -2.30
N ALA A 181 5.07 10.05 -2.56
CA ALA A 181 4.63 10.34 -3.91
C ALA A 181 5.71 11.15 -4.65
N ASP A 182 5.98 10.80 -5.91
CA ASP A 182 7.01 11.45 -6.72
C ASP A 182 6.51 12.75 -7.38
N GLY A 183 6.27 13.76 -6.55
CA GLY A 183 5.75 15.05 -6.98
C GLY A 183 5.10 15.83 -5.85
N SER A 184 4.18 16.73 -6.20
CA SER A 184 3.40 17.51 -5.23
C SER A 184 1.94 17.13 -5.35
N LEU A 185 1.25 16.98 -4.23
CA LEU A 185 -0.17 16.63 -4.18
C LEU A 185 -1.02 17.82 -3.74
N PRO A 186 -2.29 17.90 -4.17
CA PRO A 186 -3.24 18.86 -3.60
C PRO A 186 -3.46 18.58 -2.11
N ASP A 187 -3.93 19.60 -1.37
CA ASP A 187 -4.25 19.50 0.07
C ASP A 187 -5.56 18.73 0.31
N ASP A 188 -5.62 17.48 -0.13
CA ASP A 188 -6.74 16.56 0.05
C ASP A 188 -6.32 15.38 0.94
N PRO A 189 -6.78 15.33 2.22
CA PRO A 189 -6.43 14.24 3.13
C PRO A 189 -6.94 12.87 2.65
N VAL A 190 -8.02 12.82 1.85
CA VAL A 190 -8.53 11.57 1.28
C VAL A 190 -7.55 11.04 0.24
N LEU A 191 -7.06 11.90 -0.65
CA LEU A 191 -6.07 11.51 -1.67
C LEU A 191 -4.78 11.01 -1.01
N HIS A 192 -4.28 11.71 0.01
CA HIS A 192 -3.09 11.26 0.75
C HIS A 192 -3.29 9.89 1.40
N ALA A 193 -4.45 9.63 2.02
CA ALA A 193 -4.77 8.33 2.59
C ALA A 193 -4.87 7.22 1.52
N CYS A 194 -5.44 7.52 0.35
CA CYS A 194 -5.55 6.57 -0.76
C CYS A 194 -4.17 6.24 -1.37
N ILE A 195 -3.29 7.24 -1.52
CA ILE A 195 -1.92 7.04 -2.01
C ILE A 195 -1.08 6.22 -1.03
N VAL A 196 -1.17 6.48 0.28
CA VAL A 196 -0.47 5.64 1.28
C VAL A 196 -1.07 4.25 1.35
N THR A 197 -2.38 4.09 1.15
CA THR A 197 -3.01 2.76 1.00
C THR A 197 -2.41 2.00 -0.19
N TYR A 198 -2.29 2.67 -1.34
CA TYR A 198 -1.61 2.12 -2.52
C TYR A 198 -0.16 1.72 -2.25
N ALA A 199 0.63 2.64 -1.66
CA ALA A 199 2.05 2.45 -1.43
C ALA A 199 2.34 1.37 -0.38
N SER A 200 1.47 1.19 0.62
CA SER A 200 1.68 0.25 1.72
C SER A 200 1.79 -1.22 1.30
N ASP A 201 1.15 -1.62 0.20
CA ASP A 201 1.19 -3.00 -0.34
C ASP A 201 2.41 -3.23 -1.26
N MET A 202 3.24 -2.22 -1.53
CA MET A 202 4.39 -2.37 -2.45
C MET A 202 5.50 -3.25 -1.87
N THR A 203 5.70 -3.25 -0.55
CA THR A 203 6.91 -3.82 0.08
C THR A 203 6.63 -4.68 1.31
N LEU A 204 5.41 -4.66 1.85
CA LEU A 204 5.12 -5.26 3.17
C LEU A 204 5.22 -6.79 3.15
N LEU A 205 4.58 -7.49 2.20
CA LEU A 205 4.61 -8.96 2.15
C LEU A 205 6.04 -9.51 1.96
N ASP A 206 6.87 -8.83 1.17
CA ASP A 206 8.28 -9.18 0.98
C ASP A 206 9.07 -9.17 2.30
N THR A 207 8.62 -8.40 3.29
CA THR A 207 9.22 -8.37 4.63
C THR A 207 9.12 -9.73 5.32
N ALA A 208 8.04 -10.48 5.11
CA ALA A 208 7.85 -11.79 5.75
C ALA A 208 8.88 -12.83 5.29
N LEU A 209 9.58 -12.60 4.17
CA LEU A 209 10.66 -13.47 3.68
C LEU A 209 12.00 -13.21 4.36
N ARG A 210 12.20 -12.01 4.95
CA ARG A 210 13.51 -11.54 5.41
C ARG A 210 14.21 -12.47 6.40
N PRO A 211 13.51 -13.10 7.38
CA PRO A 211 14.16 -14.04 8.29
C PRO A 211 14.72 -15.30 7.60
N SER A 212 14.20 -15.65 6.42
CA SER A 212 14.67 -16.80 5.65
C SER A 212 15.83 -16.49 4.69
N GLY A 213 16.22 -15.22 4.56
CA GLY A 213 17.24 -14.78 3.60
C GLY A 213 16.77 -14.82 2.14
N LYS A 214 15.46 -15.00 1.91
CA LYS A 214 14.80 -14.95 0.60
C LYS A 214 14.24 -13.56 0.31
N SER A 215 14.00 -13.28 -0.96
CA SER A 215 13.29 -12.08 -1.43
C SER A 215 12.29 -12.43 -2.53
N SER A 216 11.47 -11.45 -2.96
CA SER A 216 10.55 -11.59 -4.09
C SER A 216 11.24 -11.89 -5.43
N PHE A 217 12.56 -11.75 -5.50
CA PHE A 217 13.39 -12.16 -6.65
C PHE A 217 13.89 -13.61 -6.57
N THR A 218 13.43 -14.39 -5.60
CA THR A 218 13.77 -15.81 -5.49
C THR A 218 12.85 -16.62 -6.40
N ASP A 219 13.42 -17.36 -7.35
CA ASP A 219 12.68 -18.03 -8.42
C ASP A 219 11.76 -19.18 -7.94
N ASP A 220 11.94 -19.67 -6.70
CA ASP A 220 11.22 -20.81 -6.12
C ASP A 220 10.01 -20.43 -5.26
N LEU A 221 9.45 -19.21 -5.44
CA LEU A 221 8.35 -18.71 -4.63
C LEU A 221 7.11 -18.30 -5.44
N MET A 222 5.96 -18.80 -5.00
CA MET A 222 4.64 -18.26 -5.37
C MET A 222 4.10 -17.43 -4.20
N MET A 223 3.87 -16.15 -4.44
CA MET A 223 3.38 -15.19 -3.44
C MET A 223 2.07 -14.53 -3.85
N ALA A 224 1.18 -14.32 -2.88
CA ALA A 224 -0.04 -13.54 -3.05
C ALA A 224 -0.50 -12.95 -1.71
N SER A 225 -0.89 -11.67 -1.69
CA SER A 225 -1.56 -11.07 -0.52
C SER A 225 -2.87 -11.78 -0.23
N LEU A 226 -3.20 -11.99 1.06
CA LEU A 226 -4.46 -12.59 1.50
C LEU A 226 -5.37 -11.54 2.14
N ASP A 227 -4.80 -10.73 3.02
CA ASP A 227 -5.48 -9.62 3.67
C ASP A 227 -4.58 -8.39 3.78
N HIS A 228 -5.18 -7.24 4.12
CA HIS A 228 -4.46 -6.00 4.40
C HIS A 228 -5.28 -5.14 5.36
N ALA A 229 -4.67 -4.67 6.43
CA ALA A 229 -5.33 -3.83 7.42
C ALA A 229 -4.49 -2.60 7.73
N MET A 230 -5.13 -1.44 7.83
CA MET A 230 -4.47 -0.18 8.14
C MET A 230 -5.26 0.60 9.18
N TRP A 231 -4.54 1.33 10.03
CA TRP A 231 -5.10 2.28 10.98
C TRP A 231 -4.40 3.62 10.81
N PHE A 232 -5.19 4.67 10.55
CA PHE A 232 -4.71 6.03 10.32
C PHE A 232 -4.88 6.81 11.61
N HIS A 233 -3.77 7.25 12.20
CA HIS A 233 -3.73 7.81 13.55
C HIS A 233 -3.73 9.33 13.56
N ARG A 234 -3.01 9.94 12.60
CA ARG A 234 -2.72 11.37 12.56
C ARG A 234 -2.69 11.87 11.11
N PRO A 235 -2.93 13.17 10.86
CA PRO A 235 -2.76 13.76 9.54
C PRO A 235 -1.33 13.62 9.03
N PHE A 236 -1.18 13.47 7.71
CA PHE A 236 0.11 13.42 7.04
C PHE A 236 -0.06 13.86 5.58
N ARG A 237 1.08 14.08 4.93
CA ARG A 237 1.17 14.30 3.50
C ARG A 237 1.91 13.13 2.86
N ALA A 238 1.31 12.56 1.82
CA ALA A 238 1.89 11.45 1.08
C ALA A 238 3.03 11.86 0.13
N ASP A 239 3.15 13.16 -0.19
CA ASP A 239 4.25 13.76 -0.96
C ASP A 239 5.42 14.24 -0.07
N ASP A 240 5.27 14.16 1.25
CA ASP A 240 6.38 14.25 2.19
C ASP A 240 7.00 12.86 2.43
N TRP A 241 8.27 12.83 2.86
CA TRP A 241 8.92 11.57 3.21
C TRP A 241 8.27 10.92 4.43
N LEU A 242 7.85 9.67 4.24
CA LEU A 242 7.32 8.79 5.28
C LEU A 242 8.26 7.58 5.46
N LEU A 243 8.71 7.32 6.68
CA LEU A 243 9.47 6.13 7.03
C LEU A 243 8.51 4.98 7.32
N TYR A 244 8.54 3.95 6.49
CA TYR A 244 7.83 2.70 6.71
C TYR A 244 8.76 1.68 7.37
N GLN A 245 8.62 1.53 8.69
CA GLN A 245 9.27 0.46 9.44
C GLN A 245 8.44 -0.81 9.32
N GLN A 246 9.03 -1.87 8.79
CA GLN A 246 8.35 -3.14 8.55
C GLN A 246 9.03 -4.27 9.31
N ARG A 247 8.25 -5.21 9.84
CA ARG A 247 8.77 -6.38 10.56
C ARG A 247 8.09 -7.66 10.10
N ALA A 248 8.87 -8.72 9.98
CA ALA A 248 8.36 -10.07 9.86
C ALA A 248 7.88 -10.53 11.24
N ILE A 249 6.64 -11.01 11.32
CA ILE A 249 6.05 -11.47 12.59
C ILE A 249 6.05 -12.99 12.68
N SER A 250 5.67 -13.67 11.60
CA SER A 250 5.63 -15.13 11.56
C SER A 250 5.62 -15.63 10.12
N ALA A 251 6.19 -16.82 9.90
CA ALA A 251 5.98 -17.57 8.68
C ALA A 251 5.72 -19.04 9.02
N SER A 252 4.56 -19.57 8.62
CA SER A 252 4.20 -20.96 8.85
C SER A 252 3.10 -21.41 7.89
N SER A 253 3.02 -22.70 7.59
CA SER A 253 1.95 -23.28 6.75
C SER A 253 1.77 -22.56 5.39
N ALA A 254 2.90 -22.26 4.74
CA ALA A 254 2.96 -21.51 3.49
C ALA A 254 2.32 -20.10 3.55
N ARG A 255 2.31 -19.47 4.72
CA ARG A 255 1.90 -18.08 4.90
C ARG A 255 2.96 -17.30 5.64
N GLY A 256 3.01 -15.99 5.39
CA GLY A 256 3.84 -15.04 6.11
C GLY A 256 3.00 -13.85 6.57
N LEU A 257 3.21 -13.44 7.82
CA LEU A 257 2.61 -12.27 8.44
C LEU A 257 3.69 -11.21 8.66
N ALA A 258 3.42 -10.01 8.20
CA ALA A 258 4.24 -8.83 8.45
C ALA A 258 3.39 -7.69 9.02
N ASP A 259 4.02 -6.85 9.82
CA ASP A 259 3.45 -5.58 10.27
C ASP A 259 4.33 -4.40 9.87
N GLY A 260 3.78 -3.20 10.00
CA GLY A 260 4.61 -2.02 9.94
C GLY A 260 3.98 -0.77 10.51
N SER A 261 4.85 0.20 10.75
CA SER A 261 4.58 1.51 11.30
C SER A 261 5.12 2.56 10.34
N ILE A 262 4.26 3.50 9.95
CA ILE A 262 4.60 4.59 9.04
C ILE A 262 4.72 5.87 9.86
N TYR A 263 5.90 6.48 9.81
CA TYR A 263 6.25 7.71 10.51
C TYR A 263 6.48 8.84 9.51
N THR A 264 6.14 10.07 9.87
CA THR A 264 6.68 11.26 9.20
C THR A 264 8.17 11.44 9.53
N ALA A 265 8.88 12.25 8.75
CA ALA A 265 10.31 12.53 8.95
C ALA A 265 10.64 13.13 10.34
N ASP A 266 9.70 13.80 11.00
CA ASP A 266 9.84 14.31 12.36
C ASP A 266 9.62 13.25 13.46
N GLY A 267 9.28 12.01 13.08
CA GLY A 267 9.10 10.88 13.97
C GLY A 267 7.67 10.67 14.47
N THR A 268 6.68 11.42 13.97
CA THR A 268 5.27 11.22 14.31
C THR A 268 4.71 9.94 13.68
N LEU A 269 4.14 9.02 14.47
CA LEU A 269 3.48 7.81 13.94
C LEU A 269 2.14 8.19 13.30
N VAL A 270 1.98 7.95 12.00
CA VAL A 270 0.80 8.37 11.25
C VAL A 270 -0.08 7.20 10.80
N VAL A 271 0.49 6.03 10.50
CA VAL A 271 -0.27 4.85 10.08
C VAL A 271 0.35 3.57 10.66
N SER A 272 -0.47 2.59 11.03
CA SER A 272 -0.04 1.21 11.30
C SER A 272 -0.65 0.26 10.28
N VAL A 273 0.07 -0.79 9.91
CA VAL A 273 -0.30 -1.72 8.83
C VAL A 273 -0.03 -3.16 9.25
N VAL A 274 -0.89 -4.11 8.86
CA VAL A 274 -0.70 -5.55 9.03
C VAL A 274 -1.17 -6.28 7.76
N GLN A 275 -0.43 -7.31 7.35
CA GLN A 275 -0.72 -8.10 6.15
C GLN A 275 -0.23 -9.54 6.30
N GLU A 276 -1.11 -10.51 6.07
CA GLU A 276 -0.75 -11.91 5.80
C GLU A 276 -0.80 -12.17 4.28
N GLY A 277 0.15 -12.98 3.80
CA GLY A 277 0.14 -13.45 2.42
C GLY A 277 0.49 -14.93 2.31
N LEU A 278 0.06 -15.54 1.22
CA LEU A 278 0.54 -16.83 0.77
C LEU A 278 2.01 -16.69 0.38
N ILE A 279 2.84 -17.57 0.92
CA ILE A 279 4.25 -17.74 0.58
C ILE A 279 4.47 -19.24 0.38
N ARG A 280 4.32 -19.69 -0.86
CA ARG A 280 4.47 -21.10 -1.21
C ARG A 280 5.81 -21.31 -1.90
N VAL A 281 6.60 -22.24 -1.37
CA VAL A 281 7.78 -22.76 -2.08
C VAL A 281 7.29 -23.67 -3.20
N ILE A 282 7.76 -23.44 -4.41
CA ILE A 282 7.42 -24.20 -5.61
C ILE A 282 8.68 -24.91 -6.12
N ASP A 283 8.50 -26.16 -6.55
CA ASP A 283 9.56 -27.00 -7.16
C ASP A 283 9.71 -26.73 -8.66
#